data_AF-A0A843IZR8-F1
#
_entry.id   AF-A0A843IZR8-F1
#
_cell.length_a   1.000
_cell.length_b   1.000
_cell.length_c   1.000
_cell.angle_alpha   90.00
_cell.angle_beta   90.00
_cell.angle_gamma   90.00
#
_symmetry.space_group_name_H-M   'P 1'
#
loop_
_entity.id
_entity.type
_entity.pdbx_description
1 polymer ?
#
loop_
_entity_poly.entity_id
_entity_poly.type
_entity_poly.pdbx_seq_one_letter_code
_entity_poly.pdbx_strand_id
1 'polypeptide(L)'
;TAMRFDPDIRSAAIIRYSKPIVDKAREMLFEVREAVSGNAGGTGPLMDWKTAFCCKKDDVPDIIFVADPTADKERAENVNTEKKGAECAPTVILLGMDPSALVNNILMLGERINNRN
;
A
#
# COMPACT_ATOMS: atom_id res chain seq x y z
N THR A 1 -7.68 -3.65 11.03
CA THR A 1 -7.74 -4.99 10.41
C THR A 1 -6.45 -5.78 10.56
N ALA A 2 -5.27 -5.23 10.24
CA ALA A 2 -3.96 -5.90 10.46
C ALA A 2 -3.80 -6.49 11.87
N MET A 3 -4.17 -5.74 12.91
CA MET A 3 -4.19 -6.18 14.32
C MET A 3 -4.95 -7.48 14.61
N ARG A 4 -5.91 -7.88 13.75
CA ARG A 4 -6.63 -9.16 13.91
C ARG A 4 -5.80 -10.36 13.47
N PHE A 5 -4.84 -10.13 12.58
CA PHE A 5 -3.95 -11.14 12.03
C PHE A 5 -2.64 -11.21 12.81
N ASP A 6 -2.15 -10.05 13.27
CA ASP A 6 -0.99 -9.93 14.16
C ASP A 6 -1.23 -8.76 15.14
N PRO A 7 -1.39 -9.02 16.45
CA PRO A 7 -1.64 -7.99 17.45
C PRO A 7 -0.45 -7.05 17.71
N ASP A 8 0.77 -7.44 17.34
CA ASP A 8 1.97 -6.64 17.53
C ASP A 8 2.07 -5.49 16.53
N ILE A 9 1.37 -5.59 15.38
CA ILE A 9 1.25 -4.52 14.40
C ILE A 9 0.29 -3.44 14.91
N ARG A 10 0.85 -2.31 15.36
CA ARG A 10 0.09 -1.21 15.99
C ARG A 10 0.17 0.11 15.26
N SER A 11 1.00 0.20 14.24
CA SER A 11 1.27 1.41 13.47
C SER A 11 1.03 1.17 11.99
N ALA A 12 0.53 2.20 11.32
CA ALA A 12 0.36 2.19 9.88
C ALA A 12 0.57 3.60 9.32
N ALA A 13 1.11 3.69 8.10
CA ALA A 13 1.08 4.93 7.34
C ALA A 13 0.65 4.67 5.90
N ILE A 14 0.00 5.67 5.33
CA ILE A 14 -0.41 5.65 3.93
C ILE A 14 0.42 6.71 3.22
N ILE A 15 1.16 6.29 2.19
CA ILE A 15 1.91 7.19 1.32
C ILE A 15 1.44 7.03 -0.12
N ARG A 16 1.73 8.03 -0.94
CA ARG A 16 1.38 8.00 -2.36
C ARG A 16 2.14 6.88 -3.06
N TYR A 17 1.44 6.15 -3.93
CA TYR A 17 2.07 5.17 -4.79
C TYR A 17 3.04 5.82 -5.77
N SER A 18 4.16 5.14 -5.97
CA SER A 18 5.11 5.39 -7.04
C SER A 18 5.80 4.07 -7.34
N LYS A 19 5.89 3.70 -8.61
CA LYS A 19 6.55 2.46 -9.02
C LYS A 19 7.98 2.32 -8.44
N PRO A 20 8.83 3.37 -8.46
CA PRO A 20 10.12 3.38 -7.76
C PRO A 20 10.08 3.00 -6.27
N ILE A 21 9.04 3.39 -5.53
CA ILE A 21 8.89 3.03 -4.10
C ILE A 21 8.74 1.52 -3.96
N VAL A 22 7.92 0.91 -4.83
CA VAL A 22 7.63 -0.53 -4.80
C VAL A 22 8.87 -1.34 -5.11
N ASP A 23 9.57 -0.98 -6.18
CA ASP A 23 10.77 -1.68 -6.60
C ASP A 23 11.86 -1.56 -5.52
N LYS A 24 11.99 -0.37 -4.91
CA LYS A 24 12.97 -0.16 -3.85
C LYS A 24 12.62 -0.86 -2.54
N ALA A 25 11.34 -0.93 -2.20
CA ALA A 25 10.87 -1.68 -1.03
C ALA A 25 11.22 -3.17 -1.15
N ARG A 26 11.01 -3.77 -2.34
CA ARG A 26 11.39 -5.16 -2.62
C ARG A 26 12.91 -5.37 -2.55
N GLU A 27 13.70 -4.43 -3.06
CA GLU A 27 15.17 -4.46 -2.92
C GLU A 27 15.64 -4.37 -1.45
N MET A 28 14.85 -3.73 -0.59
CA MET A 28 15.13 -3.57 0.84
C MET A 28 14.71 -4.77 1.69
N LEU A 29 14.28 -5.86 1.06
CA LEU A 29 13.81 -7.09 1.71
C LEU A 29 12.54 -6.88 2.57
N PHE A 30 11.78 -5.81 2.34
CA PHE A 30 10.46 -5.68 2.94
C PHE A 30 9.51 -6.76 2.39
N GLU A 31 8.67 -7.31 3.25
CA GLU A 31 7.55 -8.15 2.82
C GLU A 31 6.51 -7.30 2.11
N VAL A 32 6.47 -7.46 0.79
CA VAL A 32 5.61 -6.69 -0.09
C VAL A 32 4.46 -7.56 -0.61
N ARG A 33 3.21 -7.14 -0.38
CA ARG A 33 2.02 -7.78 -0.94
C ARG A 33 1.17 -6.79 -1.73
N GLU A 34 0.48 -7.30 -2.73
CA GLU A 34 -0.34 -6.48 -3.64
C GLU A 34 -1.82 -6.81 -3.48
N ALA A 35 -2.63 -5.76 -3.29
CA ALA A 35 -4.09 -5.81 -3.30
C ALA A 35 -4.60 -5.14 -4.58
N VAL A 36 -5.13 -5.94 -5.51
CA VAL A 36 -5.66 -5.44 -6.78
C VAL A 36 -7.12 -5.01 -6.57
N SER A 37 -7.39 -3.71 -6.75
CA SER A 37 -8.73 -3.11 -6.50
C SER A 37 -9.87 -3.80 -7.29
N GLY A 38 -9.57 -4.33 -8.47
CA GLY A 38 -10.54 -5.06 -9.32
C GLY A 38 -11.09 -6.37 -8.74
N ASN A 39 -10.48 -6.90 -7.68
CA ASN A 39 -10.92 -8.14 -7.01
C ASN A 39 -11.80 -7.89 -5.76
N ALA A 40 -12.18 -6.64 -5.49
CA ALA A 40 -13.02 -6.30 -4.34
C ALA A 40 -14.46 -6.82 -4.53
N GLY A 41 -14.68 -8.09 -4.19
CA GLY A 41 -16.00 -8.74 -4.18
C GLY A 41 -16.75 -8.65 -2.84
N GLY A 42 -16.22 -7.92 -1.86
CA GLY A 42 -16.73 -7.91 -0.48
C GLY A 42 -17.58 -6.70 -0.13
N THR A 43 -18.65 -6.92 0.65
CA THR A 43 -19.42 -5.88 1.35
C THR A 43 -18.65 -5.40 2.59
N GLY A 44 -17.70 -4.48 2.42
CA GLY A 44 -16.95 -3.88 3.53
C GLY A 44 -16.14 -2.66 3.11
N PRO A 45 -15.58 -1.89 4.06
CA PRO A 45 -14.70 -0.77 3.74
C PRO A 45 -13.52 -1.27 2.90
N LEU A 46 -13.28 -0.62 1.75
CA LEU A 46 -12.24 -1.02 0.80
C LEU A 46 -10.85 -1.16 1.46
N MET A 47 -10.56 -0.32 2.45
CA MET A 47 -9.31 -0.37 3.23
C MET A 47 -9.19 -1.64 4.06
N ASP A 48 -10.27 -2.06 4.71
CA ASP A 48 -10.29 -3.29 5.51
C ASP A 48 -10.17 -4.52 4.61
N TRP A 49 -10.81 -4.50 3.45
CA TRP A 49 -10.65 -5.56 2.45
C TRP A 49 -9.21 -5.65 1.95
N LYS A 50 -8.58 -4.52 1.57
CA LYS A 50 -7.17 -4.47 1.12
C LYS A 50 -6.24 -5.11 2.14
N THR A 51 -6.40 -4.75 3.41
CA THR A 51 -5.59 -5.32 4.49
C THR A 51 -5.90 -6.81 4.71
N ALA A 52 -7.18 -7.19 4.80
CA ALA A 52 -7.57 -8.58 5.04
C ALA A 52 -7.19 -9.54 3.90
N PHE A 53 -7.16 -9.05 2.65
CA PHE A 53 -6.75 -9.82 1.49
C PHE A 53 -5.26 -10.17 1.51
N CYS A 54 -4.42 -9.25 1.97
CA CYS A 54 -2.96 -9.45 2.01
C CYS A 54 -2.46 -10.07 3.31
N CYS A 55 -3.22 -10.00 4.40
CA CYS A 55 -2.81 -10.57 5.69
C CYS A 55 -3.23 -12.04 5.82
N LYS A 56 -2.38 -12.85 6.44
CA LYS A 56 -2.71 -14.19 6.92
C LYS A 56 -2.48 -14.24 8.43
N LYS A 57 -3.02 -15.28 9.09
CA LYS A 57 -2.87 -15.41 10.54
C LYS A 57 -1.38 -15.49 10.90
N ASP A 58 -0.94 -14.66 11.85
CA ASP A 58 0.45 -14.54 12.31
C ASP A 58 1.44 -14.14 11.19
N ASP A 59 0.93 -13.54 10.10
CA ASP A 59 1.67 -13.25 8.89
C ASP A 59 1.11 -11.97 8.21
N VAL A 60 1.56 -10.83 8.73
CA VAL A 60 1.21 -9.49 8.23
C VAL A 60 2.40 -8.90 7.47
N PRO A 61 2.24 -8.49 6.20
CA PRO A 61 3.33 -7.90 5.43
C PRO A 61 3.74 -6.52 5.97
N ASP A 62 5.00 -6.16 5.77
CA ASP A 62 5.48 -4.79 6.06
C ASP A 62 4.80 -3.75 5.19
N ILE A 63 4.54 -4.08 3.91
CA ILE A 63 4.02 -3.15 2.92
C ILE A 63 2.92 -3.80 2.08
N ILE A 64 1.78 -3.11 1.99
CA ILE A 64 0.67 -3.44 1.09
C ILE A 64 0.62 -2.39 -0.01
N PHE A 65 0.84 -2.82 -1.25
CA PHE A 65 0.61 -2.00 -2.43
C PHE A 65 -0.80 -2.20 -2.96
N VAL A 66 -1.47 -1.09 -3.20
CA VAL A 66 -2.72 -1.09 -3.94
C VAL A 66 -2.41 -0.52 -5.30
N ALA A 67 -2.23 -1.41 -6.27
CA ALA A 67 -2.19 -1.02 -7.66
C ALA A 67 -3.62 -0.81 -8.15
N ASP A 68 -3.83 0.26 -8.90
CA ASP A 68 -5.04 0.42 -9.68
C ASP A 68 -4.75 -0.05 -11.12
N PRO A 69 -5.35 -1.16 -11.59
CA PRO A 69 -5.18 -1.63 -12.96
C PRO A 69 -5.71 -0.63 -14.00
N THR A 70 -6.51 0.37 -13.62
CA THR A 70 -6.94 1.46 -14.50
C THR A 70 -6.06 2.71 -14.46
N ALA A 71 -5.19 2.88 -13.46
CA ALA A 71 -4.37 4.09 -13.33
C ALA A 71 -3.35 4.28 -14.47
N ASP A 72 -2.86 3.19 -15.07
CA ASP A 72 -2.00 3.26 -16.26
C ASP A 72 -2.78 3.63 -17.54
N LYS A 73 -4.10 3.40 -17.57
CA LYS A 73 -4.97 3.70 -18.71
C LYS A 73 -5.62 5.09 -18.63
N GLU A 74 -6.03 5.54 -17.45
CA GLU A 74 -6.64 6.86 -17.24
C GLU A 74 -5.64 8.02 -17.40
N ARG A 75 -4.33 7.78 -17.31
CA ARG A 75 -3.33 8.81 -17.65
C ARG A 75 -3.19 9.05 -19.15
N ALA A 76 -3.68 8.12 -19.99
CA ALA A 76 -3.63 8.22 -21.44
C ALA A 76 -4.88 8.89 -22.05
N GLU A 77 -6.03 8.82 -21.38
CA GLU A 77 -7.29 9.37 -21.91
C GLU A 77 -8.07 10.11 -20.83
N ASN A 78 -8.21 11.42 -21.02
CA ASN A 78 -9.11 12.30 -20.27
C ASN A 78 -10.54 11.74 -20.30
N VAL A 79 -10.92 10.93 -19.32
CA VAL A 79 -12.30 10.48 -19.16
C VAL A 79 -12.83 11.02 -17.84
N ASN A 80 -13.86 11.86 -17.99
CA ASN A 80 -14.79 12.26 -16.93
C ASN A 80 -15.28 11.02 -16.18
N THR A 81 -14.68 10.71 -15.04
CA THR A 81 -15.24 9.74 -14.09
C THR A 81 -15.59 10.47 -12.80
N GLU A 82 -16.83 10.94 -12.75
CA GLU A 82 -17.47 11.50 -11.58
C GLU A 82 -17.33 10.52 -10.38
N LYS A 83 -16.80 11.02 -9.25
CA LYS A 83 -16.90 10.43 -7.91
C LYS A 83 -16.27 9.04 -7.64
N LYS A 84 -15.21 8.62 -8.35
CA LYS A 84 -14.42 7.41 -8.00
C LYS A 84 -12.94 7.64 -7.69
N GLY A 85 -12.50 8.90 -7.63
CA GLY A 85 -11.08 9.25 -7.68
C GLY A 85 -10.26 9.06 -6.40
N ALA A 86 -10.88 8.96 -5.22
CA ALA A 86 -10.13 8.81 -3.95
C ALA A 86 -10.01 7.35 -3.49
N GLU A 87 -11.00 6.52 -3.82
CA GLU A 87 -11.13 5.15 -3.32
C GLU A 87 -10.22 4.19 -4.11
N CYS A 88 -10.03 4.49 -5.40
CA CYS A 88 -9.19 3.76 -6.34
C CYS A 88 -7.80 4.37 -6.54
N ALA A 89 -7.43 5.45 -5.83
CA ALA A 89 -6.09 6.01 -5.97
C ALA A 89 -5.05 4.94 -5.59
N PRO A 90 -4.00 4.74 -6.40
CA PRO A 90 -2.96 3.80 -6.05
C PRO A 90 -2.24 4.30 -4.80
N THR A 91 -2.11 3.43 -3.81
CA THR A 91 -1.57 3.78 -2.48
C THR A 91 -0.60 2.72 -1.99
N VAL A 92 0.38 3.16 -1.20
CA VAL A 92 1.24 2.27 -0.43
C VAL A 92 0.84 2.37 1.03
N ILE A 93 0.59 1.23 1.66
CA ILE A 93 0.26 1.13 3.07
C ILE A 93 1.45 0.44 3.74
N LEU A 94 2.15 1.15 4.62
CA LEU A 94 3.17 0.57 5.46
C LEU A 94 2.54 0.16 6.79
N LEU A 95 2.91 -1.01 7.27
CA LEU A 95 2.49 -1.57 8.55
C LEU A 95 3.73 -1.78 9.41
N GLY A 96 3.57 -1.66 10.72
CA GLY A 96 4.67 -1.88 11.64
C GLY A 96 4.21 -1.93 13.09
N MET A 97 5.11 -2.38 13.96
CA MET A 97 4.85 -2.48 15.38
C MET A 97 4.91 -1.11 16.07
N ASP A 98 5.96 -0.34 15.76
CA ASP A 98 6.26 0.95 16.39
C ASP A 98 6.22 2.11 15.36
N PRO A 99 5.64 3.27 15.72
CA PRO A 99 5.54 4.39 14.78
C PRO A 99 6.90 4.98 14.43
N SER A 100 7.89 4.94 15.33
CA SER A 100 9.25 5.46 15.09
C SER A 100 9.98 4.60 14.06
N ALA A 101 9.88 3.27 14.19
CA ALA A 101 10.43 2.34 13.20
C ALA A 101 9.79 2.56 11.82
N LEU A 102 8.47 2.76 11.80
CA LEU A 102 7.73 3.00 10.57
C LEU A 102 8.13 4.32 9.89
N VAL A 103 8.30 5.40 10.65
CA VAL A 103 8.80 6.68 10.13
C VAL A 103 10.24 6.54 9.59
N ASN A 104 11.11 5.85 10.31
CA ASN A 104 12.49 5.60 9.85
C ASN A 104 12.50 4.83 8.51
N ASN A 105 11.66 3.81 8.36
CA ASN A 105 11.52 3.07 7.11
C ASN A 105 11.04 3.97 5.96
N ILE A 106 10.09 4.87 6.21
CA ILE A 106 9.63 5.86 5.22
C ILE A 106 10.75 6.81 4.82
N LEU A 107 11.52 7.32 5.79
CA LEU A 107 12.65 8.22 5.51
C LEU A 107 13.73 7.51 4.69
N MET A 108 14.10 6.28 5.05
CA MET A 108 15.07 5.48 4.30
C MET A 108 14.60 5.21 2.85
N LEU A 109 13.31 4.91 2.67
CA LEU A 109 12.71 4.76 1.33
C LEU A 109 12.78 6.09 0.55
N GLY A 110 12.44 7.20 1.20
CA GLY A 110 12.45 8.54 0.61
C GLY A 110 13.85 9.00 0.16
N GLU A 111 14.85 8.87 1.03
CA GLU A 111 16.24 9.23 0.72
C GLU A 111 16.79 8.44 -0.48
N ARG A 112 16.47 7.16 -0.56
CA ARG A 112 16.93 6.28 -1.64
C ARG A 112 16.29 6.59 -2.99
N ILE A 113 15.09 7.17 -2.98
CA ILE A 113 14.42 7.63 -4.20
C ILE A 113 14.99 8.98 -4.62
N ASN A 114 15.24 9.88 -3.67
CA ASN A 114 15.79 11.21 -3.95
C ASN A 114 17.26 11.18 -4.40
N ASN A 115 18.08 10.24 -3.89
CA ASN A 115 19.48 10.06 -4.28
C ASN A 115 19.68 9.55 -5.74
N ARG A 116 18.60 9.41 -6.52
CA ARG A 116 18.65 9.04 -7.95
C ARG A 116 18.53 10.23 -8.92
N ASN A 117 18.52 11.47 -8.41
CA ASN A 117 18.65 12.69 -9.22
C ASN A 117 20.10 13.17 -9.30
#